data_AF-A0A8S7K574-F1
#
_entry.id   AF-A0A8S7K574-F1
#
_cell.length_a   1.000
_cell.length_b   1.000
_cell.length_c   1.000
_cell.angle_alpha   90.00
_cell.angle_beta   90.00
_cell.angle_gamma   90.00
#
_symmetry.space_group_name_H-M   'P 1'
#
loop_
_entity.id
_entity.type
_entity.pdbx_description
1 polymer ?
#
loop_
_entity_poly.entity_id
_entity_poly.type
_entity_poly.pdbx_seq_one_letter_code
_entity_poly.pdbx_strand_id
1 'polypeptide(L)'
;GNKKITYVEITPAVQQAGSLRGLSLLDVLNMKTDAMFELLPRVTSPRLDEVLLKRMGSADFIQLCGVAVNFLAGQDSGGKSGAATAG
;
A
#
# COMPACT_ATOMS: atom_id res chain seq x y z
N GLY A 1 -8.30 -12.15 -21.53
CA GLY A 1 -8.54 -13.14 -20.48
C GLY A 1 -8.66 -12.41 -19.16
N ASN A 2 -9.80 -12.48 -18.49
CA ASN A 2 -10.08 -11.70 -17.29
C ASN A 2 -9.42 -12.38 -16.08
N LYS A 3 -8.22 -11.92 -15.72
CA LYS A 3 -7.49 -12.44 -14.55
C LYS A 3 -8.22 -11.97 -13.28
N LYS A 4 -8.95 -12.88 -12.63
CA LYS A 4 -9.59 -12.64 -11.34
C LYS A 4 -8.52 -12.67 -10.26
N ILE A 5 -8.25 -11.52 -9.63
CA ILE A 5 -7.34 -11.44 -8.48
C ILE A 5 -8.17 -11.77 -7.24
N THR A 6 -7.86 -12.89 -6.58
CA THR A 6 -8.52 -13.33 -5.35
C THR A 6 -7.71 -13.05 -4.10
N TYR A 7 -6.44 -12.65 -4.27
CA TYR A 7 -5.52 -12.38 -3.18
C TYR A 7 -4.54 -11.28 -3.60
N VAL A 8 -4.25 -10.36 -2.67
CA VAL A 8 -3.29 -9.26 -2.83
C VAL A 8 -2.43 -9.22 -1.57
N GLU A 9 -1.12 -9.20 -1.76
CA GLU A 9 -0.13 -9.05 -0.68
C GLU A 9 0.37 -7.61 -0.63
N ILE A 10 0.55 -7.05 0.58
CA ILE A 10 1.36 -5.84 0.79
C ILE A 10 2.83 -6.27 0.93
N THR A 11 3.65 -5.85 -0.01
CA THR A 11 5.07 -6.19 -0.10
C THR A 11 5.92 -5.35 0.88
N PRO A 12 7.17 -5.79 1.18
CA PRO A 12 8.10 -5.00 2.00
C PRO A 12 8.42 -3.60 1.48
N ALA A 13 8.10 -3.29 0.21
CA ALA A 13 8.26 -1.95 -0.35
C ALA A 13 7.49 -0.89 0.45
N VAL A 14 6.41 -1.26 1.17
CA VAL A 14 5.68 -0.35 2.06
C VAL A 14 6.56 0.26 3.15
N GLN A 15 7.66 -0.41 3.54
CA GLN A 15 8.62 0.07 4.53
C GLN A 15 9.71 0.97 3.95
N GLN A 16 9.77 1.11 2.62
CA GLN A 16 10.77 1.92 1.94
C GLN A 16 10.23 3.33 1.74
N ALA A 17 10.97 4.36 2.19
CA ALA A 17 10.60 5.76 1.98
C ALA A 17 10.39 6.12 0.50
N GLY A 18 11.08 5.41 -0.41
CA GLY A 18 10.91 5.58 -1.86
C GLY A 18 9.49 5.30 -2.36
N SER A 19 8.73 4.42 -1.70
CA SER A 19 7.33 4.14 -2.05
C SER A 19 6.41 5.34 -1.86
N LEU A 20 6.79 6.28 -0.98
CA LEU A 20 6.06 7.51 -0.67
C LEU A 20 6.47 8.69 -1.55
N ARG A 21 7.43 8.52 -2.48
CA ARG A 21 7.90 9.61 -3.35
C ARG A 21 6.73 10.29 -4.06
N GLY A 22 6.68 11.62 -3.97
CA GLY A 22 5.65 12.43 -4.62
C GLY A 22 4.29 12.43 -3.92
N LEU A 23 4.13 11.72 -2.80
CA LEU A 23 2.91 11.70 -2.00
C LEU A 23 3.06 12.60 -0.77
N SER A 24 1.96 13.25 -0.39
CA SER A 24 1.84 13.89 0.92
C SER A 24 1.70 12.81 2.00
N LEU A 25 2.56 12.83 3.01
CA LEU A 25 2.47 11.90 4.15
C LEU A 25 1.14 12.04 4.89
N LEU A 26 0.65 13.28 5.03
CA LEU A 26 -0.64 13.53 5.67
C LEU A 26 -1.80 12.90 4.86
N ASP A 27 -1.70 12.92 3.54
CA ASP A 27 -2.72 12.36 2.66
C ASP A 27 -2.72 10.83 2.71
N VAL A 28 -1.53 10.22 2.77
CA VAL A 28 -1.39 8.77 2.96
C VAL A 28 -1.92 8.33 4.34
N LEU A 29 -1.53 9.02 5.42
CA LEU A 29 -1.94 8.68 6.78
C LEU A 29 -3.44 8.86 7.01
N ASN A 30 -4.06 9.84 6.36
CA ASN A 30 -5.52 10.02 6.36
C ASN A 30 -6.24 9.20 5.29
N MET A 31 -5.52 8.30 4.60
CA MET A 31 -6.07 7.41 3.57
C MET A 31 -6.84 8.16 2.46
N LYS A 32 -6.36 9.34 2.04
CA LYS A 32 -6.96 10.06 0.92
C LYS A 32 -6.90 9.19 -0.34
N THR A 33 -8.03 9.07 -1.02
CA THR A 33 -8.23 8.10 -2.11
C THR A 33 -7.20 8.26 -3.22
N ASP A 34 -6.90 9.50 -3.64
CA ASP A 34 -5.92 9.76 -4.71
C ASP A 34 -4.51 9.29 -4.34
N ALA A 35 -4.08 9.56 -3.09
CA ALA A 35 -2.80 9.09 -2.60
C ALA A 35 -2.73 7.55 -2.52
N MET A 36 -3.86 6.91 -2.18
CA MET A 36 -3.96 5.45 -2.13
C MET A 36 -3.97 4.80 -3.51
N PHE A 37 -4.60 5.42 -4.52
CA PHE A 37 -4.52 4.97 -5.91
C PHE A 37 -3.09 5.02 -6.44
N GLU A 38 -2.26 5.95 -5.97
CA GLU A 38 -0.85 6.01 -6.33
C GLU A 38 0.03 5.05 -5.52
N LEU A 39 -0.26 4.87 -4.23
CA LEU A 39 0.57 4.07 -3.32
C LEU A 39 0.36 2.56 -3.52
N LEU A 40 -0.89 2.10 -3.58
CA LEU A 40 -1.21 0.66 -3.64
C LEU A 40 -0.51 -0.06 -4.81
N PRO A 41 -0.44 0.48 -6.05
CA PRO A 41 0.31 -0.13 -7.14
C PRO A 41 1.81 -0.30 -6.88
N ARG A 42 2.40 0.47 -5.95
CA ARG A 42 3.83 0.43 -5.63
C ARG A 42 4.15 -0.63 -4.58
N VAL A 43 3.18 -0.94 -3.73
CA VAL A 43 3.38 -1.79 -2.55
C VAL A 43 2.63 -3.12 -2.61
N THR A 44 1.93 -3.43 -3.71
CA THR A 44 1.13 -4.67 -3.85
C THR A 44 1.73 -5.70 -4.79
N SER A 45 1.52 -6.99 -4.49
CA SER A 45 1.77 -8.11 -5.39
C SER A 45 0.53 -9.03 -5.49
N PRO A 46 0.02 -9.33 -6.71
CA PRO A 46 0.41 -8.69 -7.97
C PRO A 46 0.14 -7.18 -7.93
N ARG A 47 0.94 -6.42 -8.69
CA ARG A 47 0.73 -4.98 -8.83
C ARG A 47 -0.70 -4.70 -9.29
N LEU A 48 -1.43 -3.95 -8.50
CA LEU A 48 -2.76 -3.47 -8.87
C LEU A 48 -2.62 -2.26 -9.79
N ASP A 49 -3.21 -2.32 -10.98
CA ASP A 49 -3.33 -1.14 -11.85
C ASP A 49 -4.52 -0.27 -11.45
N GLU A 50 -4.53 0.97 -11.94
CA GLU A 50 -5.54 1.96 -11.60
C GLU A 50 -6.96 1.55 -12.02
N VAL A 51 -7.11 0.86 -13.16
CA VAL A 51 -8.43 0.41 -13.65
C VAL A 51 -8.99 -0.66 -12.72
N LEU A 52 -8.14 -1.59 -12.27
CA LEU A 52 -8.54 -2.61 -11.30
C LEU A 52 -8.92 -2.00 -9.95
N LEU A 53 -8.11 -1.07 -9.42
CA LEU A 53 -8.41 -0.39 -8.17
C LEU A 53 -9.74 0.39 -8.24
N LYS A 54 -10.00 1.09 -9.35
CA LYS A 54 -11.26 1.84 -9.54
C LYS A 54 -12.50 0.95 -9.67
N ARG A 55 -12.32 -0.33 -10.02
CA ARG A 55 -13.41 -1.32 -10.13
C ARG A 55 -13.54 -2.20 -8.90
N MET A 56 -12.64 -2.05 -7.93
CA MET A 56 -12.63 -2.81 -6.68
C MET A 56 -13.85 -2.41 -5.81
N GLY A 57 -14.38 -3.37 -5.05
CA GLY A 57 -15.38 -3.07 -4.04
C GLY A 57 -14.83 -2.10 -2.99
N SER A 58 -15.66 -1.15 -2.54
CA SER A 58 -15.22 -0.13 -1.57
C SER A 58 -14.71 -0.75 -0.26
N ALA A 59 -15.32 -1.84 0.20
CA ALA A 59 -14.88 -2.56 1.39
C ALA A 59 -13.47 -3.14 1.22
N ASP A 60 -13.19 -3.81 0.10
CA ASP A 60 -11.87 -4.39 -0.19
C ASP A 60 -10.79 -3.30 -0.32
N PHE A 61 -11.14 -2.20 -1.00
CA PHE A 61 -10.23 -1.05 -1.14
C PHE A 61 -9.88 -0.43 0.22
N ILE A 62 -10.88 -0.19 1.08
CA ILE A 62 -10.67 0.34 2.44
C ILE A 62 -9.82 -0.61 3.28
N GLN A 63 -10.03 -1.93 3.18
CA GLN A 63 -9.21 -2.92 3.88
C GLN A 63 -7.75 -2.87 3.42
N LEU A 64 -7.49 -2.85 2.11
CA LEU A 64 -6.12 -2.72 1.59
C LEU A 64 -5.43 -1.44 2.06
N CYS A 65 -6.15 -0.31 2.03
CA CYS A 65 -5.66 0.97 2.56
C CYS A 65 -5.27 0.86 4.05
N GLY A 66 -6.16 0.26 4.85
CA GLY A 66 -5.93 0.03 6.28
C GLY A 66 -4.68 -0.78 6.56
N VAL A 67 -4.53 -1.92 5.87
CA VAL A 67 -3.35 -2.80 6.02
C VAL A 67 -2.07 -2.06 5.62
N ALA A 68 -2.06 -1.34 4.49
CA ALA A 68 -0.89 -0.60 4.03
C ALA A 68 -0.44 0.48 5.03
N VAL A 69 -1.37 1.27 5.58
CA VAL A 69 -1.05 2.29 6.59
C VAL A 69 -0.61 1.67 7.91
N ASN A 70 -1.21 0.55 8.29
CA ASN A 70 -0.84 -0.17 9.50
C ASN A 70 0.62 -0.68 9.44
N PHE A 71 1.05 -1.16 8.26
CA PHE A 71 2.45 -1.45 8.00
C PHE A 71 3.33 -0.20 8.08
N LEU A 72 2.94 0.92 7.45
CA LEU A 72 3.69 2.19 7.53
C LEU A 72 3.86 2.68 8.97
N ALA A 73 2.85 2.49 9.82
CA ALA A 73 2.88 2.85 11.22
C ALA A 73 3.71 1.88 12.10
N GLY A 74 4.25 0.81 11.51
CA GLY A 74 5.04 -0.20 12.23
C GLY A 74 4.20 -1.12 13.12
N GLN A 75 2.88 -1.05 13.05
CA GLN A 75 1.96 -1.66 14.02
C GLN A 75 1.76 -3.18 13.79
N ASP A 76 2.01 -3.69 12.58
CA ASP A 76 1.88 -5.14 12.25
C ASP A 76 3.21 -5.85 11.96
N SER A 77 4.33 -5.24 12.33
CA SER A 77 5.63 -5.89 12.17
C SER A 77 5.94 -6.79 13.36
N GLY A 78 5.64 -8.08 13.24
CA GLY A 78 6.33 -9.15 13.99
C GLY A 78 7.84 -9.23 13.72
N GLY A 79 8.45 -8.18 13.16
CA GLY A 79 9.85 -8.06 12.80
C GLY A 79 10.38 -6.72 13.29
N LYS A 80 11.14 -6.80 14.38
CA LYS A 80 12.01 -5.78 14.97
C LYS A 80 12.38 -4.64 13.99
N SER A 81 11.77 -3.47 14.19
CA SER A 81 12.25 -2.23 13.58
C SER A 81 13.69 -1.99 14.07
N GLY A 82 14.64 -2.13 13.15
CA GLY A 82 16.06 -2.04 13.47
C GLY A 82 16.94 -2.33 12.27
N ALA A 83 17.09 -1.35 11.38
CA ALA A 83 18.33 -0.99 10.68
C ALA A 83 17.99 -0.04 9.52
N ALA A 84 17.90 1.25 9.83
CA ALA A 84 18.17 2.26 8.82
C ALA A 84 19.68 2.25 8.54
N THR A 85 20.13 1.35 7.65
CA THR A 85 21.43 1.49 6.99
C THR A 85 21.19 2.13 5.64
N ALA A 86 21.41 3.44 5.62
CA ALA A 86 21.59 4.21 4.39
C ALA A 86 22.80 3.64 3.63
N GLY A 87 22.59 3.34 2.36
CA GLY A 87 23.64 3.13 1.34
C GLY A 87 23.36 4.07 0.18
#